data_AF-A0A9X4BFP4-F1
#
_entry.id   AF-A0A9X4BFP4-F1
#
_cell.length_a   1.000
_cell.length_b   1.000
_cell.length_c   1.000
_cell.angle_alpha   90.00
_cell.angle_beta   90.00
_cell.angle_gamma   90.00
#
_symmetry.space_group_name_H-M   'P 1'
#
loop_
_entity.id
_entity.type
_entity.pdbx_description
1 polymer ?
#
loop_
_entity_poly.entity_id
_entity_poly.type
_entity_poly.pdbx_seq_one_letter_code
_entity_poly.pdbx_strand_id
1 'polypeptide(L)'
;ASAQRAEARLEARDAQIRKLQEDMQAKQTERGTLVTFGDVLFDLDRAELKPSGMHSVQKLAEFLIDNPERKVVVEGDTDSTGSAEYNQRLSERRANSVRMALVKMGVDSQRIVSQGYGKEYPVASNSDSSGRAMNRRVEVTISDDSKPVAPRSSMR
;
A
#
# COMPACT_ATOMS: atom_id res chain seq x y z
N ALA A 1 12.37 34.55 7.14
CA ALA A 1 13.34 33.43 7.12
C ALA A 1 12.74 32.08 7.54
N SER A 2 12.14 31.93 8.73
CA SER A 2 11.51 30.66 9.16
C SER A 2 10.21 30.32 8.42
N ALA A 3 9.33 31.30 8.22
CA ALA A 3 8.06 31.12 7.51
C ALA A 3 8.26 30.66 6.05
N GLN A 4 9.14 31.34 5.30
CA GLN A 4 9.48 30.99 3.91
C GLN A 4 10.07 29.58 3.78
N ARG A 5 10.84 29.10 4.76
CA ARG A 5 11.37 27.72 4.77
C ARG A 5 10.27 26.70 5.06
N ALA A 6 9.33 27.03 5.94
CA ALA A 6 8.19 26.18 6.24
C ALA A 6 7.26 26.06 5.01
N GLU A 7 6.98 27.17 4.36
CA GLU A 7 6.18 27.23 3.13
C GLU A 7 6.82 26.43 1.99
N ALA A 8 8.11 26.64 1.70
CA ALA A 8 8.82 25.87 0.69
C ALA A 8 8.84 24.36 0.98
N ARG A 9 8.89 23.95 2.26
CA ARG A 9 8.79 22.54 2.65
C ARG A 9 7.40 21.97 2.37
N LEU A 10 6.34 22.74 2.63
CA LEU A 10 4.96 22.33 2.35
C LEU A 10 4.74 22.18 0.85
N GLU A 11 5.18 23.14 0.05
CA GLU A 11 5.08 23.07 -1.41
C GLU A 11 5.82 21.86 -1.99
N ALA A 12 7.03 21.58 -1.51
CA ALA A 12 7.79 20.41 -1.93
C ALA A 12 7.06 19.10 -1.60
N ARG A 13 6.43 19.02 -0.42
CA ARG A 13 5.63 17.86 -0.01
C ARG A 13 4.40 17.67 -0.89
N ASP A 14 3.69 18.74 -1.17
CA ASP A 14 2.50 18.70 -2.02
C ASP A 14 2.85 18.31 -3.45
N ALA A 15 4.00 18.78 -3.97
CA ALA A 15 4.51 18.36 -5.26
C ALA A 15 4.88 16.87 -5.31
N GLN A 16 5.54 16.34 -4.26
CA GLN A 16 5.86 14.92 -4.16
C GLN A 16 4.60 14.04 -4.10
N ILE A 17 3.61 14.44 -3.32
CA ILE A 17 2.32 13.73 -3.25
C ILE A 17 1.62 13.76 -4.60
N ARG A 18 1.53 14.92 -5.25
CA ARG A 18 0.92 15.03 -6.58
C ARG A 18 1.60 14.10 -7.59
N LYS A 19 2.93 14.07 -7.60
CA LYS A 19 3.69 13.14 -8.44
C LYS A 19 3.36 11.67 -8.14
N LEU A 20 3.22 11.30 -6.86
CA LEU A 20 2.81 9.95 -6.48
C LEU A 20 1.38 9.62 -6.96
N GLN A 21 0.47 10.60 -6.91
CA GLN A 21 -0.90 10.46 -7.43
C GLN A 21 -0.90 10.24 -8.95
N GLU A 22 -0.07 10.97 -9.69
CA GLU A 22 0.07 10.83 -11.13
C GLU A 22 0.72 9.49 -11.52
N ASP A 23 1.81 9.11 -10.86
CA ASP A 23 2.60 7.92 -11.20
C ASP A 23 1.90 6.60 -10.81
N MET A 24 1.11 6.62 -9.74
CA MET A 24 0.57 5.41 -9.10
C MET A 24 -0.93 5.46 -8.80
N GLN A 25 -1.64 6.47 -9.29
CA GLN A 25 -3.07 6.68 -9.01
C GLN A 25 -3.38 6.73 -7.50
N ALA A 26 -2.44 7.26 -6.72
CA ALA A 26 -2.58 7.36 -5.28
C ALA A 26 -3.78 8.26 -4.90
N LYS A 27 -4.45 7.95 -3.79
CA LYS A 27 -5.63 8.67 -3.31
C LYS A 27 -5.38 9.22 -1.92
N GLN A 28 -5.79 10.45 -1.66
CA GLN A 28 -5.82 10.96 -0.30
C GLN A 28 -6.97 10.33 0.48
N THR A 29 -6.68 9.92 1.71
CA THR A 29 -7.63 9.33 2.65
C THR A 29 -7.41 9.93 4.03
N GLU A 30 -8.33 9.70 4.95
CA GLU A 30 -8.17 10.11 6.36
C GLU A 30 -6.98 9.44 7.06
N ARG A 31 -6.46 8.33 6.52
CA ARG A 31 -5.30 7.59 7.05
C ARG A 31 -3.96 8.07 6.47
N GLY A 32 -4.02 8.98 5.49
CA GLY A 32 -2.91 9.40 4.66
C GLY A 32 -3.08 8.99 3.21
N THR A 33 -1.98 8.88 2.47
CA THR A 33 -1.98 8.63 1.03
C THR A 33 -2.03 7.14 0.73
N LEU A 34 -3.09 6.69 0.07
CA LEU A 34 -3.34 5.29 -0.30
C LEU A 34 -2.87 5.00 -1.72
N VAL A 35 -2.01 4.00 -1.88
CA VAL A 35 -1.66 3.39 -3.17
C VAL A 35 -2.26 2.00 -3.22
N THR A 36 -3.06 1.72 -4.23
CA THR A 36 -3.69 0.40 -4.42
C THR A 36 -3.00 -0.34 -5.56
N PHE A 37 -2.45 -1.50 -5.26
CA PHE A 37 -1.94 -2.44 -6.24
C PHE A 37 -2.95 -3.57 -6.43
N GLY A 38 -3.56 -3.67 -7.61
CA GLY A 38 -4.48 -4.77 -7.93
C GLY A 38 -3.77 -6.10 -8.21
N ASP A 39 -4.43 -6.95 -8.99
CA ASP A 39 -3.98 -8.30 -9.36
C ASP A 39 -2.67 -8.34 -10.19
N VAL A 40 -2.10 -7.17 -10.52
CA VAL A 40 -0.85 -7.03 -11.27
C VAL A 40 0.40 -7.46 -10.49
N LEU A 41 0.29 -7.58 -9.17
CA LEU A 41 1.41 -7.94 -8.30
C LEU A 41 1.71 -9.44 -8.28
N PHE A 42 0.69 -10.29 -8.36
CA PHE A 42 0.80 -11.71 -8.07
C PHE A 42 0.06 -12.55 -9.10
N ASP A 43 0.50 -13.77 -9.34
CA ASP A 43 -0.33 -14.76 -10.02
C ASP A 43 -1.39 -15.33 -9.07
N LEU A 44 -2.39 -16.02 -9.64
CA LEU A 44 -3.45 -16.68 -8.88
C LEU A 44 -2.86 -17.60 -7.80
N ASP A 45 -3.37 -17.50 -6.57
CA ASP A 45 -2.89 -18.25 -5.39
C ASP A 45 -1.41 -18.07 -5.03
N ARG A 46 -0.71 -17.12 -5.66
CA ARG A 46 0.69 -16.82 -5.37
C ARG A 46 0.82 -15.57 -4.51
N ALA A 47 1.93 -15.53 -3.78
CA ALA A 47 2.38 -14.36 -3.01
C ALA A 47 3.77 -13.87 -3.47
N GLU A 48 4.27 -14.40 -4.59
CA GLU A 48 5.54 -13.99 -5.18
C GLU A 48 5.30 -12.84 -6.15
N LEU A 49 6.04 -11.74 -5.99
CA LEU A 49 5.88 -10.56 -6.83
C LEU A 49 6.30 -10.85 -8.27
N LYS A 50 5.42 -10.54 -9.21
CA LYS A 50 5.71 -10.55 -10.65
C LYS A 50 6.72 -9.45 -10.99
N PRO A 51 7.47 -9.56 -12.09
CA PRO A 51 8.37 -8.49 -12.55
C PRO A 51 7.66 -7.13 -12.71
N SER A 52 6.42 -7.13 -13.23
CA SER A 52 5.58 -5.93 -13.33
C SER A 52 5.27 -5.34 -11.95
N GLY A 53 4.92 -6.18 -10.99
CA GLY A 53 4.68 -5.76 -9.61
C GLY A 53 5.92 -5.22 -8.92
N MET A 54 7.08 -5.82 -9.19
CA MET A 54 8.37 -5.35 -8.68
C MET A 54 8.67 -3.92 -9.14
N HIS A 55 8.39 -3.59 -10.40
CA HIS A 55 8.57 -2.22 -10.91
C HIS A 55 7.65 -1.21 -10.21
N SER A 56 6.39 -1.57 -9.95
CA SER A 56 5.47 -0.70 -9.21
C SER A 56 5.91 -0.51 -7.75
N VAL A 57 6.37 -1.58 -7.09
CA VAL A 57 6.92 -1.50 -5.73
C VAL A 57 8.22 -0.69 -5.69
N GLN A 58 9.04 -0.74 -6.74
CA GLN A 58 10.25 0.06 -6.86
C GLN A 58 9.95 1.57 -6.86
N LYS A 59 8.97 2.03 -7.65
CA LYS A 59 8.56 3.45 -7.65
C LYS A 59 8.11 3.92 -6.27
N LEU A 60 7.37 3.06 -5.54
CA LEU A 60 6.98 3.35 -4.17
C LEU A 60 8.20 3.39 -3.23
N ALA A 61 9.17 2.49 -3.40
CA ALA A 61 10.40 2.50 -2.60
C ALA A 61 11.21 3.78 -2.79
N GLU A 62 11.39 4.23 -4.04
CA GLU A 62 12.05 5.50 -4.37
C GLU A 62 11.40 6.67 -3.64
N PHE A 63 10.07 6.77 -3.69
CA PHE A 63 9.33 7.79 -2.94
C PHE A 63 9.59 7.71 -1.43
N LEU A 64 9.60 6.50 -0.84
CA LEU A 64 9.80 6.30 0.60
C LEU A 64 11.24 6.54 1.06
N ILE A 65 12.22 6.38 0.17
CA ILE A 65 13.62 6.72 0.41
C ILE A 65 13.78 8.24 0.45
N ASP A 66 13.16 8.95 -0.48
CA ASP A 66 13.16 10.43 -0.53
C ASP A 66 12.37 11.07 0.62
N ASN A 67 11.52 10.30 1.31
CA ASN A 67 10.66 10.75 2.40
C ASN A 67 10.89 9.90 3.67
N PRO A 68 12.06 9.97 4.31
CA PRO A 68 12.45 9.08 5.41
C PRO A 68 11.59 9.22 6.67
N GLU A 69 10.86 10.33 6.84
CA GLU A 69 9.95 10.53 7.97
C GLU A 69 8.66 9.72 7.87
N ARG A 70 8.27 9.30 6.66
CA ARG A 70 6.98 8.65 6.41
C ARG A 70 6.98 7.20 6.84
N LYS A 71 5.89 6.75 7.43
CA LYS A 71 5.61 5.36 7.79
C LYS A 71 4.58 4.78 6.84
N VAL A 72 4.56 3.47 6.72
CA VAL A 72 3.64 2.77 5.83
C VAL A 72 3.00 1.57 6.48
N VAL A 73 1.74 1.34 6.13
CA VAL A 73 1.01 0.10 6.42
C VAL A 73 0.67 -0.56 5.10
N VAL A 74 1.09 -1.81 4.95
CA VAL A 74 0.85 -2.66 3.79
C VAL A 74 -0.23 -3.66 4.14
N GLU A 75 -1.35 -3.61 3.44
CA GLU A 75 -2.56 -4.35 3.75
C GLU A 75 -2.89 -5.27 2.57
N GLY A 76 -2.95 -6.58 2.82
CA GLY A 76 -3.35 -7.56 1.82
C GLY A 76 -4.84 -7.87 1.92
N ASP A 77 -5.50 -7.96 0.77
CA ASP A 77 -6.88 -8.38 0.64
C ASP A 77 -7.03 -9.46 -0.45
N THR A 78 -8.04 -10.31 -0.32
CA THR A 78 -8.43 -11.33 -1.29
C THR A 78 -9.86 -11.13 -1.75
N ASP A 79 -10.24 -11.83 -2.82
CA ASP A 79 -11.66 -12.03 -3.10
C ASP A 79 -12.29 -13.05 -2.14
N SER A 80 -13.59 -13.32 -2.30
CA SER A 80 -14.33 -14.21 -1.41
C SER A 80 -14.18 -15.70 -1.69
N THR A 81 -13.39 -16.09 -2.70
CA THR A 81 -13.19 -17.49 -3.09
C THR A 81 -12.32 -18.19 -2.05
N GLY A 82 -12.67 -19.42 -1.67
CA GLY A 82 -11.92 -20.19 -0.67
C GLY A 82 -12.33 -19.91 0.79
N SER A 83 -11.69 -20.64 1.71
CA SER A 83 -11.98 -20.53 3.14
C SER A 83 -11.45 -19.21 3.72
N ALA A 84 -12.05 -18.75 4.82
CA ALA A 84 -11.60 -17.53 5.49
C ALA A 84 -10.15 -17.65 5.97
N GLU A 85 -9.78 -18.81 6.53
CA GLU A 85 -8.43 -19.08 7.05
C GLU A 85 -7.38 -19.10 5.92
N TYR A 86 -7.75 -19.67 4.77
CA TYR A 86 -6.87 -19.67 3.60
C TYR A 86 -6.62 -18.25 3.10
N ASN A 87 -7.69 -17.47 2.94
CA ASN A 87 -7.62 -16.09 2.47
C ASN A 87 -6.85 -15.19 3.43
N GLN A 88 -7.06 -15.37 4.73
CA GLN A 88 -6.29 -14.69 5.76
C GLN A 88 -4.80 -14.93 5.57
N ARG A 89 -4.36 -16.20 5.52
CA ARG A 89 -2.95 -16.55 5.32
C ARG A 89 -2.41 -16.06 3.98
N LEU A 90 -3.19 -16.11 2.90
CA LEU A 90 -2.76 -15.65 1.59
C LEU A 90 -2.53 -14.13 1.57
N SER A 91 -3.46 -13.37 2.12
CA SER A 91 -3.35 -11.92 2.22
C SER A 91 -2.14 -11.48 3.06
N GLU A 92 -1.88 -12.14 4.19
CA GLU A 92 -0.71 -11.90 5.04
C GLU A 92 0.60 -12.13 4.29
N ARG A 93 0.70 -13.26 3.55
CA ARG A 93 1.89 -13.55 2.74
C ARG A 93 2.12 -12.49 1.67
N ARG A 94 1.04 -12.04 0.98
CA ARG A 94 1.12 -11.01 -0.06
C ARG A 94 1.57 -9.65 0.49
N ALA A 95 0.99 -9.23 1.61
CA ALA A 95 1.40 -8.02 2.31
C ALA A 95 2.87 -8.09 2.74
N ASN A 96 3.30 -9.24 3.29
CA ASN A 96 4.68 -9.44 3.68
C ASN A 96 5.64 -9.44 2.49
N SER A 97 5.26 -9.98 1.32
CA SER A 97 6.09 -9.93 0.11
C SER A 97 6.36 -8.50 -0.36
N VAL A 98 5.35 -7.62 -0.33
CA VAL A 98 5.54 -6.20 -0.64
C VAL A 98 6.43 -5.54 0.40
N ARG A 99 6.22 -5.81 1.71
CA ARG A 99 7.10 -5.33 2.77
C ARG A 99 8.55 -5.75 2.55
N MET A 100 8.81 -7.04 2.29
CA MET A 100 10.17 -7.55 2.06
C MET A 100 10.82 -6.90 0.83
N ALA A 101 10.05 -6.67 -0.25
CA ALA A 101 10.56 -5.99 -1.43
C ALA A 101 10.97 -4.54 -1.11
N LEU A 102 10.12 -3.78 -0.39
CA LEU A 102 10.45 -2.43 0.06
C LEU A 102 11.72 -2.40 0.95
N VAL A 103 11.84 -3.34 1.88
CA VAL A 103 13.05 -3.47 2.73
C VAL A 103 14.29 -3.77 1.89
N LYS A 104 14.19 -4.70 0.94
CA LYS A 104 15.29 -5.04 0.03
C LYS A 104 15.74 -3.84 -0.82
N MET A 105 14.82 -2.93 -1.12
CA MET A 105 15.08 -1.70 -1.86
C MET A 105 15.63 -0.55 -0.99
N GLY A 106 15.79 -0.76 0.33
CA GLY A 106 16.43 0.20 1.23
C GLY A 106 15.48 0.98 2.14
N VAL A 107 14.18 0.68 2.12
CA VAL A 107 13.24 1.27 3.09
C VAL A 107 13.43 0.61 4.45
N ASP A 108 13.65 1.40 5.50
CA ASP A 108 13.81 0.86 6.86
C ASP A 108 12.59 0.04 7.28
N SER A 109 12.84 -1.21 7.66
CA SER A 109 11.83 -2.18 8.11
C SER A 109 11.01 -1.71 9.31
N GLN A 110 11.53 -0.80 10.14
CA GLN A 110 10.81 -0.22 11.29
C GLN A 110 9.70 0.75 10.86
N ARG A 111 9.75 1.24 9.62
CA ARG A 111 8.75 2.14 9.04
C ARG A 111 7.59 1.37 8.40
N ILE A 112 7.69 0.05 8.27
CA ILE A 112 6.76 -0.78 7.49
C ILE A 112 6.06 -1.80 8.39
N VAL A 113 4.75 -1.60 8.54
CA VAL A 113 3.84 -2.60 9.10
C VAL A 113 3.16 -3.35 7.95
N SER A 114 3.00 -4.66 8.08
CA SER A 114 2.27 -5.48 7.11
C SER A 114 1.15 -6.27 7.80
N GLN A 115 -0.03 -6.30 7.22
CA GLN A 115 -1.20 -7.01 7.74
C GLN A 115 -2.00 -7.63 6.59
N GLY A 116 -2.60 -8.80 6.82
CA GLY A 116 -3.59 -9.38 5.92
C GLY A 116 -4.98 -9.28 6.54
N TYR A 117 -6.00 -9.04 5.72
CA TYR A 117 -7.40 -9.02 6.14
C TYR A 117 -8.27 -10.06 5.43
N GLY A 118 -7.65 -10.96 4.65
CA GLY A 118 -8.37 -11.93 3.85
C GLY A 118 -9.45 -11.27 3.01
N LYS A 119 -10.70 -11.68 3.21
CA LYS A 119 -11.86 -11.20 2.45
C LYS A 119 -12.75 -10.21 3.20
N GLU A 120 -12.29 -9.66 4.33
CA GLU A 120 -13.12 -8.88 5.26
C GLU A 120 -13.44 -7.46 4.76
N TYR A 121 -12.60 -6.88 3.91
CA TYR A 121 -12.78 -5.52 3.38
C TYR A 121 -12.87 -5.50 1.85
N PRO A 122 -13.98 -5.99 1.26
CA PRO A 122 -14.20 -5.91 -0.18
C PRO A 122 -14.45 -4.47 -0.62
N VAL A 123 -13.86 -4.09 -1.75
CA VAL A 123 -14.07 -2.78 -2.42
C VAL A 123 -15.01 -2.87 -3.62
N ALA A 124 -15.32 -4.10 -4.03
CA ALA A 124 -16.25 -4.39 -5.12
C ALA A 124 -17.06 -5.66 -4.83
N SER A 125 -18.10 -5.87 -5.62
CA SER A 125 -18.91 -7.09 -5.60
C SER A 125 -18.04 -8.33 -5.79
N ASN A 126 -18.27 -9.40 -5.01
CA ASN A 126 -17.62 -10.69 -5.25
C ASN A 126 -18.40 -11.59 -6.22
N SER A 127 -19.58 -11.14 -6.68
CA SER A 127 -20.48 -11.93 -7.52
C SER A 127 -19.96 -12.12 -8.95
N ASP A 128 -19.14 -11.20 -9.45
CA ASP A 128 -18.57 -11.24 -10.80
C ASP A 128 -17.03 -11.24 -10.80
N SER A 129 -16.43 -11.64 -11.91
CA SER A 129 -14.98 -11.78 -12.03
C SER A 129 -14.23 -10.45 -11.92
N SER A 130 -14.85 -9.35 -12.38
CA SER A 130 -14.26 -8.01 -12.36
C SER A 130 -14.14 -7.49 -10.93
N GLY A 131 -15.21 -7.58 -10.14
CA GLY A 131 -15.21 -7.19 -8.74
C GLY A 131 -14.31 -8.07 -7.88
N ARG A 132 -14.24 -9.39 -8.15
CA ARG A 132 -13.23 -10.26 -7.52
C ARG A 132 -11.80 -9.80 -7.83
N ALA A 133 -11.51 -9.42 -9.08
CA ALA A 133 -10.20 -8.91 -9.45
C ALA A 133 -9.83 -7.60 -8.72
N MET A 134 -10.81 -6.73 -8.48
CA MET A 134 -10.60 -5.52 -7.65
C MET A 134 -10.35 -5.86 -6.17
N ASN A 135 -10.96 -6.92 -5.64
CA ASN A 135 -10.76 -7.35 -4.26
C ASN A 135 -9.42 -8.06 -4.02
N ARG A 136 -8.82 -8.66 -5.06
CA ARG A 136 -7.45 -9.19 -5.02
C ARG A 136 -6.44 -8.05 -5.14
N ARG A 137 -6.10 -7.43 -4.01
CA ARG A 137 -5.26 -6.23 -3.98
C ARG A 137 -4.31 -6.23 -2.79
N VAL A 138 -3.28 -5.40 -2.90
CA VAL A 138 -2.49 -4.92 -1.77
C VAL A 138 -2.60 -3.41 -1.74
N GLU A 139 -2.89 -2.88 -0.57
CA GLU A 139 -3.02 -1.46 -0.32
C GLU A 139 -1.89 -0.98 0.56
N VAL A 140 -1.20 0.07 0.13
CA VAL A 140 -0.16 0.71 0.92
C VAL A 140 -0.63 2.09 1.30
N THR A 141 -0.87 2.28 2.60
CA THR A 141 -1.20 3.58 3.15
C THR A 141 0.08 4.21 3.70
N ILE A 142 0.37 5.42 3.24
CA ILE A 142 1.54 6.21 3.59
C ILE A 142 1.09 7.34 4.52
N SER A 143 1.74 7.48 5.67
CA SER A 143 1.40 8.51 6.64
C SER A 143 1.63 9.92 6.13
N ASP A 144 0.85 10.84 6.68
CA ASP A 144 1.14 12.27 6.65
C ASP A 144 2.25 12.55 7.67
N ASP A 145 3.47 12.71 7.17
CA ASP A 145 4.69 12.87 7.97
C ASP A 145 4.97 11.67 8.88
N SER A 146 5.43 11.90 10.11
CA SER A 146 5.83 10.86 11.07
C SER A 146 4.66 10.28 11.87
N LYS A 147 3.42 10.70 11.58
CA LYS A 147 2.23 10.21 12.28
C LYS A 147 2.05 8.71 11.99
N PRO A 148 1.68 7.89 12.98
CA PRO A 148 1.30 6.51 12.70
C PRO A 148 0.09 6.44 11.77
N VAL A 149 0.11 5.52 10.81
CA VAL A 149 -1.09 5.18 10.03
C VAL A 149 -1.97 4.30 10.91
N ALA A 150 -3.24 4.70 11.10
CA ALA A 150 -4.20 3.90 11.84
C ALA A 150 -4.54 2.60 11.07
N PRO A 151 -4.70 1.44 11.73
CA PRO A 151 -5.17 0.21 11.08
C PRO A 151 -6.55 0.39 10.46
N ARG A 152 -6.84 -0.30 9.35
CA ARG A 152 -8.17 -0.26 8.72
C ARG A 152 -9.28 -0.67 9.67
N SER A 153 -9.01 -1.65 10.53
CA SER A 153 -9.97 -2.13 11.55
C SER A 153 -10.41 -1.07 12.57
N SER A 154 -9.66 0.03 12.70
CA SER A 154 -10.01 1.14 13.59
C SER A 154 -10.92 2.19 12.96
N MET A 155 -11.09 2.16 11.63
CA MET A 155 -12.03 3.03 10.92
C MET A 155 -13.39 2.34 10.89
N ARG A 156 -14.29 2.77 11.78
CA ARG A 156 -15.68 2.32 11.83
C ARG A 156 -16.58 3.29 11.09
#